data_AF-A0AAY4DEV1-F1
#
_entry.id   AF-A0AAY4DEV1-F1
#
_cell.length_a   1.000
_cell.length_b   1.000
_cell.length_c   1.000
_cell.angle_alpha   90.00
_cell.angle_beta   90.00
_cell.angle_gamma   90.00
#
_symmetry.space_group_name_H-M   'P 1'
#
loop_
_entity.id
_entity.type
_entity.pdbx_description
1 polymer ?
#
loop_
_entity_poly.entity_id
_entity_poly.type
_entity_poly.pdbx_seq_one_letter_code
_entity_poly.pdbx_strand_id
1 'polypeptide(L)' 'SAAPRSAAPGSVRVAAAEAWAVLKARDVQHFERVVDFLEAVHKLLPCLVSPMKHMKILFGFKTLVSAVLASPA' A
#
# COMPACT_ATOMS: atom_id res chain seq x y z
N SER A 1 -12.57 15.41 24.62
CA SER A 1 -12.84 13.96 24.61
C SER A 1 -12.87 13.49 23.16
N ALA A 2 -11.76 12.94 22.66
CA ALA A 2 -11.65 12.52 21.27
C ALA A 2 -12.02 11.04 21.17
N ALA A 3 -13.19 10.74 20.61
CA ALA A 3 -13.57 9.38 20.30
C ALA A 3 -12.56 8.76 19.32
N PRO A 4 -12.23 7.46 19.44
CA PRO A 4 -11.40 6.80 18.44
C PRO A 4 -12.14 6.91 17.11
N ARG A 5 -11.50 7.53 16.10
CA ARG A 5 -12.04 7.61 14.74
C ARG A 5 -12.17 6.19 14.22
N SER A 6 -13.30 5.56 14.50
CA SER A 6 -13.70 4.29 13.94
C SER A 6 -13.52 4.39 12.43
N ALA A 7 -12.69 3.52 11.87
CA ALA A 7 -12.46 3.41 10.45
C ALA A 7 -13.80 3.23 9.74
N ALA A 8 -14.35 4.31 9.22
CA ALA A 8 -15.59 4.28 8.45
C ALA A 8 -15.36 3.40 7.21
N PRO A 9 -16.33 2.62 6.72
CA PRO A 9 -16.19 1.81 5.50
C PRO A 9 -15.85 2.61 4.22
N GLY A 10 -15.84 3.95 4.28
CA GLY A 10 -15.26 4.83 3.27
C GLY A 10 -13.73 4.92 3.30
N SER A 11 -13.08 4.65 4.43
CA SER A 11 -11.63 4.82 4.60
C SER A 11 -10.81 3.85 3.76
N VAL A 12 -11.22 2.57 3.66
CA VAL A 12 -10.51 1.59 2.84
C VAL A 12 -10.64 1.88 1.35
N ARG A 13 -11.81 2.36 0.90
CA ARG A 13 -12.05 2.72 -0.50
C ARG A 13 -11.30 3.99 -0.89
N VAL A 14 -11.25 4.98 -0.01
CA VAL A 14 -10.46 6.20 -0.21
C VAL A 14 -8.97 5.86 -0.26
N ALA A 15 -8.46 5.09 0.72
CA ALA A 15 -7.05 4.66 0.73
C ALA A 15 -6.68 3.82 -0.50
N ALA A 16 -7.59 2.94 -0.96
CA ALA A 16 -7.40 2.19 -2.20
C ALA A 16 -7.36 3.10 -3.43
N ALA A 17 -8.21 4.13 -3.50
CA ALA A 17 -8.23 5.09 -4.60
C ALA A 17 -6.96 5.94 -4.63
N GLU A 18 -6.46 6.36 -3.47
CA GLU A 18 -5.18 7.08 -3.33
C GLU A 18 -4.00 6.21 -3.75
N ALA A 19 -3.93 4.97 -3.26
CA ALA A 19 -2.91 4.02 -3.68
C ALA A 19 -2.96 3.76 -5.20
N TRP A 20 -4.17 3.62 -5.75
CA TRP A 20 -4.36 3.46 -7.20
C TRP A 20 -3.90 4.68 -8.00
N ALA A 21 -4.15 5.90 -7.51
CA ALA A 21 -3.69 7.12 -8.17
C ALA A 21 -2.16 7.20 -8.25
N VAL A 22 -1.46 6.87 -7.16
CA VAL A 22 0.02 6.78 -7.11
C VAL A 22 0.54 5.76 -8.12
N LEU A 23 -0.07 4.56 -8.15
CA LEU A 23 0.31 3.51 -9.10
C LEU A 23 0.10 3.94 -10.55
N LYS A 24 -1.01 4.61 -10.83
CA LYS A 24 -1.34 5.10 -12.18
C LYS A 24 -0.37 6.19 -12.63
N ALA A 25 0.03 7.08 -11.73
CA ALA A 25 1.02 8.13 -11.98
C ALA A 25 2.47 7.61 -12.08
N ARG A 26 2.72 6.33 -11.73
CA ARG A 26 4.08 5.76 -11.61
C ARG A 26 4.97 6.58 -10.67
N ASP A 27 4.35 7.17 -9.65
CA ASP A 27 5.03 8.02 -8.70
C ASP A 27 5.76 7.16 -7.66
N VAL A 28 6.95 6.69 -8.03
CA VAL A 28 7.74 5.74 -7.22
C VAL A 28 8.14 6.34 -5.87
N GLN A 29 8.26 7.68 -5.77
CA GLN A 29 8.55 8.37 -4.50
C GLN A 29 7.45 8.15 -3.46
N HIS A 30 6.21 7.87 -3.91
CA HIS A 30 5.07 7.64 -3.04
C HIS A 30 4.66 6.15 -2.95
N PHE A 31 5.44 5.24 -3.53
CA PHE A 31 5.13 3.80 -3.47
C PHE A 31 5.16 3.23 -2.04
N GLU A 32 5.86 3.88 -1.10
CA GLU A 32 5.81 3.50 0.32
C GLU A 32 4.37 3.53 0.88
N ARG A 33 3.56 4.52 0.48
CA ARG A 33 2.15 4.59 0.91
C ARG A 33 1.32 3.43 0.37
N VAL A 34 1.67 2.92 -0.81
CA VAL A 34 1.03 1.73 -1.40
C VAL A 34 1.43 0.48 -0.61
N VAL A 35 2.70 0.36 -0.22
CA VAL A 35 3.20 -0.73 0.64
C VAL A 35 2.46 -0.73 1.98
N ASP A 36 2.37 0.42 2.66
CA ASP A 36 1.68 0.55 3.94
C ASP A 36 0.19 0.15 3.83
N PHE A 37 -0.48 0.58 2.76
CA PHE A 37 -1.87 0.20 2.49
C PHE A 37 -2.01 -1.32 2.31
N LEU A 38 -1.13 -1.95 1.53
CA LEU A 38 -1.17 -3.39 1.28
C LEU A 38 -0.90 -4.21 2.55
N GLU A 39 0.06 -3.79 3.38
CA GLU A 39 0.35 -4.43 4.67
C GLU A 39 -0.84 -4.28 5.64
N ALA A 40 -1.46 -3.10 5.70
CA ALA A 40 -2.65 -2.87 6.50
C ALA A 40 -3.84 -3.73 6.05
N VAL A 41 -4.09 -3.81 4.74
CA VAL A 41 -5.16 -4.65 4.17
C VAL A 41 -4.91 -6.13 4.47
N HIS A 42 -3.67 -6.62 4.34
CA HIS A 42 -3.37 -8.02 4.63
C HIS A 42 -3.50 -8.35 6.12
N LYS A 43 -3.13 -7.42 7.01
CA LYS A 43 -3.32 -7.57 8.45
C LYS A 43 -4.79 -7.65 8.84
N LEU A 44 -5.65 -6.85 8.21
CA LEU A 44 -7.08 -6.81 8.48
C LEU A 44 -7.84 -7.94 7.80
N LEU A 45 -7.45 -8.30 6.58
CA LEU A 45 -8.12 -9.25 5.69
C LEU A 45 -7.10 -10.22 5.07
N PRO A 46 -6.52 -11.14 5.87
CA PRO A 46 -5.43 -12.01 5.41
C PRO A 46 -5.82 -12.95 4.26
N CYS A 47 -7.11 -13.22 4.09
CA CYS A 47 -7.65 -14.10 3.04
C CYS A 47 -8.18 -13.36 1.80
N LEU A 48 -8.07 -12.02 1.73
CA LEU A 48 -8.59 -11.24 0.59
C LEU A 48 -7.93 -11.66 -0.74
N VAL A 49 -6.66 -12.03 -0.68
CA VAL A 49 -5.91 -12.63 -1.79
C VAL A 49 -5.05 -13.77 -1.22
N SER A 50 -4.59 -14.70 -2.07
CA SER A 50 -3.70 -15.75 -1.58
C SER A 50 -2.41 -15.14 -1.01
N PRO A 51 -1.87 -15.67 0.10
CA PRO A 51 -0.65 -15.14 0.71
C PRO A 51 0.52 -15.02 -0.28
N MET A 52 0.65 -15.98 -1.19
CA MET A 52 1.68 -15.96 -2.24
C MET A 52 1.54 -14.77 -3.19
N LYS A 53 0.30 -14.39 -3.57
CA LYS A 53 0.04 -13.20 -4.40
C LYS A 53 0.39 -11.93 -3.63
N HIS A 54 -0.03 -11.84 -2.37
CA HIS A 54 0.29 -10.69 -1.52
C HIS A 54 1.81 -10.51 -1.40
N MET A 55 2.55 -11.58 -1.10
CA MET A 55 4.01 -11.55 -1.00
C MET A 55 4.68 -11.12 -2.31
N LYS A 56 4.25 -11.66 -3.45
CA LYS A 56 4.84 -11.29 -4.75
C LYS A 56 4.65 -9.81 -5.08
N ILE A 57 3.47 -9.27 -4.78
CA ILE A 57 3.16 -7.85 -4.99
C ILE A 57 4.01 -6.99 -4.06
N LEU A 58 4.01 -7.30 -2.75
CA LEU A 58 4.73 -6.53 -1.74
C LEU A 58 6.25 -6.53 -1.99
N PHE A 59 6.81 -7.69 -2.33
CA PHE A 59 8.23 -7.81 -2.68
C PHE A 59 8.58 -6.94 -3.89
N GLY A 60 7.79 -7.00 -4.97
CA GLY A 60 8.01 -6.17 -6.15
C GLY A 60 8.03 -4.67 -5.84
N PHE A 61 7.10 -4.20 -5.01
CA PHE A 61 7.09 -2.79 -4.59
C PHE A 61 8.30 -2.41 -3.74
N LYS A 62 8.63 -3.21 -2.73
CA LYS A 62 9.79 -2.94 -1.84
C LYS A 62 11.10 -2.94 -2.63
N THR A 63 11.28 -3.88 -3.57
CA THR A 63 12.44 -3.91 -4.45
C THR A 63 12.54 -2.65 -5.32
N LEU A 64 11.43 -2.18 -5.90
CA LEU A 64 11.43 -0.97 -6.73
C LEU A 64 11.75 0.29 -5.91
N VAL A 65 11.16 0.42 -4.72
CA VAL A 65 11.44 1.54 -3.80
C VAL A 65 12.91 1.53 -3.40
N SER A 66 13.44 0.39 -2.96
CA SER A 66 14.86 0.27 -2.61
C SER A 66 15.78 0.58 -3.80
N ALA A 67 15.43 0.16 -5.02
CA ALA A 67 16.21 0.43 -6.21
C ALA A 67 16.24 1.93 -6.56
N VAL A 68 15.11 2.63 -6.44
CA VAL A 68 15.04 4.08 -6.67
C VAL A 68 15.80 4.86 -5.61
N LEU A 69 15.70 4.46 -4.33
CA LEU A 69 16.44 5.10 -3.23
C LEU A 69 17.95 4.84 -3.30
N ALA A 70 18.37 3.71 -3.88
CA ALA A 70 19.78 3.35 -4.03
C ALA A 70 20.43 3.94 -5.29
N SER A 71 19.65 4.52 -6.22
CA SER A 71 20.17 5.17 -7.42
C SER A 71 20.69 6.56 -7.08
N PRO A 72 22.00 6.84 -7.21
CA PRO A 72 22.48 8.21 -7.15
C PRO A 72 21.97 8.91 -8.42
N ALA A 73 21.16 9.95 -8.24
CA ALA A 73 20.82 10.87 -9.32
C ALA A 73 22.05 11.68 -9.75
#